data_AF-A0A8T4HYM3-F1
#
_entry.id   AF-A0A8T4HYM3-F1
#
_cell.length_a   1.000
_cell.length_b   1.000
_cell.length_c   1.000
_cell.angle_alpha   90.00
_cell.angle_beta   90.00
_cell.angle_gamma   90.00
#
_symmetry.space_group_name_H-M   'P 1'
#
loop_
_entity.id
_entity.type
_entity.pdbx_description
1 polymer ?
#
loop_
_entity_poly.entity_id
_entity_poly.type
_entity_poly.pdbx_seq_one_letter_code
_entity_poly.pdbx_strand_id
1 'polypeptide(L)'
;TLTAAGAGDASAVCVERPPVVEGQEYLALTYLGPPTTGSAVWVELRFYDATDTQVAAHRATLAPPGTGIYRQVTSGVAPAGA
;
A
#
# COMPACT_ATOMS: atom_id res chain seq x y z
N THR A 1 -2.97 -1.61 -16.67
CA THR A 1 -3.12 -3.05 -16.34
C THR A 1 -1.91 -3.49 -15.56
N LEU A 2 -2.10 -4.22 -14.45
CA LEU A 2 -1.01 -4.74 -13.62
C LEU A 2 -0.84 -6.25 -13.93
N THR A 3 0.38 -6.69 -14.20
CA THR A 3 0.69 -8.12 -14.43
C THR A 3 1.76 -8.55 -13.44
N ALA A 4 1.47 -9.56 -12.64
CA ALA A 4 2.46 -10.18 -11.75
C ALA A 4 3.27 -11.23 -12.51
N ALA A 5 4.57 -11.30 -12.22
CA ALA A 5 5.39 -12.42 -12.66
C ALA A 5 5.02 -13.69 -11.87
N GLY A 6 5.31 -14.87 -12.42
CA GLY A 6 5.07 -16.13 -11.72
C GLY A 6 5.75 -16.14 -10.34
N ALA A 7 4.97 -16.38 -9.29
CA ALA A 7 5.40 -16.33 -7.88
C ALA A 7 5.99 -14.99 -7.40
N GLY A 8 5.76 -13.89 -8.10
CA GLY A 8 6.26 -12.56 -7.74
C GLY A 8 5.17 -11.59 -7.30
N ASP A 9 5.61 -10.52 -6.63
CA ASP A 9 4.75 -9.40 -6.26
C ASP A 9 4.62 -8.40 -7.43
N ALA A 10 3.45 -7.79 -7.55
CA ALA A 10 3.25 -6.61 -8.38
C ALA A 10 2.45 -5.56 -7.61
N SER A 11 2.85 -4.30 -7.72
CA SER A 11 2.18 -3.18 -7.06
C SER A 11 1.93 -2.04 -8.05
N ALA A 12 0.72 -1.46 -8.01
CA ALA A 12 0.46 -0.15 -8.58
C ALA A 12 0.62 0.91 -7.49
N VAL A 13 1.23 2.04 -7.83
CA VAL A 13 1.43 3.18 -6.92
C VAL A 13 0.78 4.43 -7.50
N CYS A 14 0.36 5.35 -6.65
CA CYS A 14 -0.04 6.69 -7.07
C CYS A 14 1.17 7.43 -7.66
N VAL A 15 0.94 8.17 -8.75
CA VAL A 15 1.93 9.09 -9.32
C VAL A 15 2.02 10.39 -8.51
N GLU A 16 0.95 10.76 -7.82
CA GLU A 16 0.91 11.89 -6.91
C GLU A 16 1.56 11.52 -5.57
N ARG A 17 2.43 12.39 -5.07
CA ARG A 17 3.09 12.29 -3.77
C ARG A 17 3.00 13.65 -3.07
N PRO A 18 1.86 13.98 -2.44
CA PRO A 18 1.73 15.23 -1.72
C PRO A 18 2.72 15.26 -0.55
N PRO A 19 3.27 16.45 -0.20
CA PRO A 19 4.17 16.57 0.94
C PRO A 19 3.45 16.17 2.23
N VAL A 20 4.19 15.54 3.14
CA VAL A 20 3.71 15.17 4.47
C VAL A 20 4.34 16.06 5.54
N VAL A 21 3.76 16.03 6.73
CA VAL A 21 4.32 16.69 7.92
C VAL A 21 4.88 15.60 8.82
N GLU A 22 6.17 15.70 9.14
CA GLU A 22 6.85 14.78 10.04
C GLU A 22 6.10 14.62 11.37
N GLY A 23 5.99 13.38 11.85
CA GLY A 23 5.30 13.07 13.10
C GLY A 23 3.77 13.02 12.99
N GLN A 24 3.16 13.38 11.85
CA GLN A 24 1.73 13.22 11.65
C GLN A 24 1.36 11.83 11.15
N GLU A 25 0.22 11.33 11.61
CA GLU A 25 -0.35 10.05 11.16
C GLU A 25 -1.14 10.23 9.87
N TYR A 26 -0.91 9.32 8.93
CA TYR A 26 -1.59 9.23 7.64
C TYR A 26 -2.25 7.87 7.48
N LEU A 27 -3.33 7.82 6.72
CA LEU A 27 -4.12 6.62 6.47
C LEU A 27 -4.16 6.32 4.97
N ALA A 28 -3.86 5.07 4.63
CA ALA A 28 -4.10 4.54 3.29
C ALA A 28 -5.28 3.58 3.31
N LEU A 29 -6.21 3.77 2.38
CA LEU A 29 -7.39 2.93 2.21
C LEU A 29 -7.61 2.58 0.75
N THR A 30 -8.08 1.36 0.50
CA THR A 30 -8.56 0.95 -0.83
C THR A 30 -9.50 -0.24 -0.69
N TYR A 31 -10.17 -0.60 -1.78
CA TYR A 31 -10.97 -1.81 -1.87
C TYR A 31 -10.22 -2.85 -2.69
N LEU A 32 -10.00 -4.02 -2.11
CA LEU A 32 -9.21 -5.10 -2.70
C LEU A 32 -10.10 -6.32 -2.93
N GLY A 33 -10.01 -6.89 -4.13
CA GLY A 33 -10.56 -8.20 -4.47
C GLY A 33 -9.45 -9.08 -5.03
N PRO A 34 -9.05 -10.17 -4.35
CA PRO A 34 -8.05 -11.09 -4.89
C PRO A 34 -8.52 -11.66 -6.24
N PRO A 35 -7.67 -11.67 -7.28
CA PRO A 35 -8.06 -12.14 -8.61
C PRO A 35 -8.28 -13.67 -8.65
N THR A 36 -7.63 -14.41 -7.74
CA THR A 36 -7.83 -15.86 -7.53
C THR A 36 -7.74 -16.19 -6.05
N THR A 37 -8.28 -17.35 -5.63
CA THR A 37 -8.25 -17.82 -4.24
C THR A 37 -6.84 -18.01 -3.67
N GLY A 38 -5.83 -18.18 -4.54
CA GLY A 38 -4.42 -18.31 -4.13
C GLY A 38 -3.64 -16.99 -4.08
N SER A 39 -4.24 -15.87 -4.46
CA SER A 39 -3.56 -14.57 -4.51
C SER A 39 -3.64 -13.85 -3.17
N ALA A 40 -2.49 -13.43 -2.63
CA ALA A 40 -2.43 -12.44 -1.56
C ALA A 40 -2.46 -11.02 -2.18
N VAL A 41 -3.25 -10.13 -1.59
CA VAL A 41 -3.32 -8.71 -1.98
C VAL A 41 -3.19 -7.84 -0.75
N TRP A 42 -2.66 -6.62 -0.91
CA TRP A 42 -2.38 -5.71 0.19
C TRP A 42 -2.61 -4.25 -0.19
N VAL A 43 -2.77 -3.41 0.82
CA VAL A 43 -2.60 -1.95 0.72
C VAL A 43 -1.30 -1.57 1.41
N GLU A 44 -0.59 -0.58 0.87
CA GLU A 44 0.67 -0.09 1.44
C GLU A 44 0.73 1.44 1.41
N LEU A 45 0.98 2.05 2.56
CA LEU A 45 1.33 3.46 2.69
C LEU A 45 2.86 3.58 2.64
N ARG A 46 3.39 4.36 1.70
CA ARG A 46 4.84 4.57 1.53
C ARG A 46 5.18 6.04 1.75
N PHE A 47 6.23 6.28 2.51
CA PHE A 47 6.83 7.61 2.69
C PHE A 47 8.14 7.67 1.91
N TYR A 48 8.40 8.81 1.27
CA TYR A 48 9.57 9.05 0.45
C TYR A 48 10.24 10.33 0.89
N ASP A 49 11.55 10.42 0.77
CA ASP A 49 12.26 11.68 0.99
C ASP A 49 12.23 12.60 -0.25
N ALA A 50 12.84 13.78 -0.12
CA ALA A 50 12.94 14.76 -1.20
C ALA A 50 13.74 14.28 -2.44
N THR A 51 14.44 13.16 -2.34
CA THR A 51 15.16 12.51 -3.45
C THR A 51 14.38 11.34 -4.06
N ASP A 52 13.10 11.20 -3.71
CA ASP A 52 12.22 10.08 -4.07
C ASP A 52 12.69 8.71 -3.54
N THR A 53 13.56 8.69 -2.53
CA THR A 53 13.97 7.45 -1.88
C THR A 53 12.90 7.04 -0.87
N GLN A 54 12.42 5.79 -0.94
CA GLN A 54 11.45 5.29 0.03
C GLN A 54 12.11 5.14 1.41
N VAL A 55 11.59 5.85 2.41
CA VAL A 55 12.13 5.86 3.77
C VAL A 55 11.32 5.00 4.75
N ALA A 56 10.04 4.77 4.46
CA ALA A 56 9.19 3.88 5.25
C ALA A 56 8.04 3.30 4.44
N ALA A 57 7.53 2.15 4.88
CA ALA A 57 6.30 1.55 4.36
C ALA A 57 5.50 0.85 5.46
N HIS A 58 4.18 1.02 5.43
CA HIS A 58 3.22 0.35 6.30
C HIS A 58 2.28 -0.47 5.42
N ARG A 59 2.24 -1.80 5.63
CA ARG A 59 1.49 -2.74 4.79
C ARG A 59 0.39 -3.41 5.61
N ALA A 60 -0.80 -3.51 5.02
CA ALA A 60 -1.86 -4.39 5.49
C ALA A 60 -2.26 -5.38 4.39
N THR A 61 -1.98 -6.66 4.62
CA THR A 61 -2.40 -7.76 3.74
C THR A 61 -3.85 -8.12 4.03
N LEU A 62 -4.67 -8.24 2.98
CA LEU A 62 -6.06 -8.67 3.10
C LEU A 62 -6.12 -10.16 3.47
N ALA A 63 -6.80 -10.47 4.58
CA ALA A 63 -7.28 -11.81 4.90
C ALA A 63 -8.79 -11.89 4.63
N PRO A 64 -9.22 -12.25 3.40
CA PRO A 64 -10.62 -12.18 3.02
C PRO A 64 -11.42 -13.35 3.62
N PRO A 65 -12.65 -13.14 4.13
CA PRO A 65 -13.51 -14.23 4.62
C PRO A 65 -14.14 -15.06 3.49
N GLY A 66 -14.02 -14.64 2.24
CA GLY A 66 -14.57 -15.32 1.07
C GLY A 66 -14.21 -14.59 -0.22
N THR A 67 -14.91 -14.95 -1.30
CA THR A 67 -14.81 -14.23 -2.58
C THR A 67 -15.59 -12.92 -2.50
N GLY A 68 -14.91 -11.81 -2.78
CA GLY A 68 -15.53 -10.49 -2.76
C GLY A 68 -14.51 -9.38 -2.80
N ILE A 69 -15.01 -8.15 -2.72
CA ILE A 69 -14.21 -6.94 -2.61
C ILE A 69 -14.35 -6.44 -1.18
N TYR A 70 -13.22 -6.24 -0.50
CA TYR A 70 -13.18 -5.85 0.90
C TYR A 70 -12.37 -4.56 1.05
N ARG A 71 -12.85 -3.67 1.92
CA ARG A 71 -12.08 -2.49 2.29
C ARG A 71 -10.86 -2.92 3.09
N GLN A 72 -9.70 -2.36 2.74
CA GLN A 72 -8.47 -2.58 3.46
C GLN A 72 -7.79 -1.27 3.81
N VAL A 73 -7.22 -1.21 5.01
CA VAL A 73 -6.74 0.04 5.63
C VAL A 73 -5.41 -0.22 6.33
N THR A 74 -4.50 0.75 6.24
CA THR A 74 -3.29 0.81 7.05
C THR A 74 -3.01 2.27 7.42
N SER A 75 -2.27 2.49 8.49
CA SER A 75 -1.81 3.82 8.88
C SER A 75 -0.33 3.80 9.25
N GLY A 76 0.26 4.99 9.25
CA GLY A 76 1.65 5.19 9.60
C GLY A 76 1.92 6.65 9.93
N VAL A 77 2.85 6.87 10.85
CA VAL A 77 3.36 8.20 11.18
C VAL A 77 4.47 8.54 10.20
N ALA A 78 4.40 9.72 9.57
CA ALA A 78 5.44 10.19 8.67
C ALA A 78 6.78 10.30 9.43
N PRO A 79 7.83 9.58 8.99
CA PRO A 79 9.13 9.66 9.64
C PRO A 79 9.81 11.00 9.36
N ALA A 80 10.85 11.31 10.13
CA ALA A 80 11.68 12.47 9.84
C ALA A 80 12.34 12.32 8.45
N GLY A 81 12.32 13.39 7.65
CA GLY A 81 12.83 13.44 6.29
C GLY A 81 11.89 12.91 5.20
N ALA A 82 10.63 12.60 5.52
CA ALA A 82 9.60 12.23 4.55
C ALA A 82 8.84 13.43 3.95
#